data_AF-A0A9D5R6X4-F1
#
_entry.id   AF-A0A9D5R6X4-F1
#
_cell.length_a   1.000
_cell.length_b   1.000
_cell.length_c   1.000
_cell.angle_alpha   90.00
_cell.angle_beta   90.00
_cell.angle_gamma   90.00
#
_symmetry.space_group_name_H-M   'P 1'
#
loop_
_entity.id
_entity.type
_entity.pdbx_description
1 polymer ?
#
loop_
_entity_poly.entity_id
_entity_poly.type
_entity_poly.pdbx_seq_one_letter_code
_entity_poly.pdbx_strand_id
1 'polypeptide(L)'
;MDDSSALGLLATQAAQIRKEYSRWYPHNSSGAHVIGYVGPISKDELLLNENAEITDLVGRTGLERAFNTLLTGTVGEIEYEVTALGEANRVIQEKPMIPGAVIKTTLDPYLTAIAQKAMENNKGAVIIADAKTGALLAVVSSPSYDPNVFTKFTQTNEEQALR
;
A
#
# COMPACT_ATOMS: atom_id res chain seq x y z
N MET A 1 20.68 15.50 18.88
CA MET A 1 19.63 16.47 18.52
C MET A 1 18.34 15.70 18.61
N ASP A 2 17.50 15.99 19.61
CA ASP A 2 16.25 15.26 19.78
C ASP A 2 15.23 15.69 18.71
N ASP A 3 14.39 14.77 18.25
CA ASP A 3 13.35 15.04 17.24
C ASP A 3 12.35 16.11 17.71
N SER A 4 12.25 16.34 19.02
CA SER A 4 11.42 17.37 19.64
C SER A 4 11.90 18.80 19.33
N SER A 5 13.21 18.97 19.12
CA SER A 5 13.87 20.24 18.83
C SER A 5 13.67 20.66 17.37
N ALA A 6 13.56 19.69 16.46
CA ALA A 6 13.26 19.91 15.04
C ALA A 6 11.79 20.30 14.82
N LEU A 7 10.87 19.71 15.60
CA LEU A 7 9.43 20.05 15.58
C LEU A 7 9.16 21.51 15.98
N GLY A 8 9.95 22.07 16.91
CA GLY A 8 9.82 23.47 17.33
C GLY A 8 10.20 24.50 16.27
N LEU A 9 11.11 24.16 15.34
CA LEU A 9 11.54 25.06 14.26
C LEU A 9 10.58 25.05 13.06
N LEU A 10 9.94 23.90 12.78
CA LEU A 10 8.92 23.77 11.73
C LEU A 10 7.59 24.44 12.08
N ALA A 11 7.33 24.68 13.37
CA ALA A 11 6.07 25.22 13.89
C ALA A 11 5.95 26.77 13.83
N THR A 12 6.79 27.45 13.05
CA THR A 12 6.66 28.91 12.84
C THR A 12 5.59 29.27 11.80
N GLN A 13 5.14 28.30 11.00
CA GLN A 13 3.84 28.35 10.32
C GLN A 13 2.86 27.46 11.10
N ALA A 14 1.58 27.87 11.16
CA ALA A 14 0.54 27.08 11.81
C ALA A 14 0.49 25.68 11.19
N ALA A 15 1.04 24.69 11.88
CA ALA A 15 1.03 23.30 11.42
C ALA A 15 -0.43 22.80 11.42
N GLN A 16 -0.93 22.42 10.25
CA GLN A 16 -2.25 21.82 10.11
C GLN A 16 -2.11 20.29 10.12
N ILE A 17 -2.79 19.66 11.07
CA ILE A 17 -2.86 18.19 11.13
C ILE A 17 -4.03 17.75 10.24
N ARG A 18 -3.74 16.99 9.19
CA ARG A 18 -4.74 16.30 8.38
C ARG A 18 -4.70 14.81 8.66
N LYS A 19 -5.87 14.19 8.74
CA LYS A 19 -6.02 12.74 8.85
C LYS A 19 -6.33 12.19 7.47
N GLU A 20 -5.46 11.31 7.00
CA GLU A 20 -5.59 10.63 5.71
C GLU A 20 -5.44 9.13 5.94
N TYR A 21 -6.13 8.33 5.14
CA TYR A 21 -5.96 6.88 5.14
C TYR A 21 -4.79 6.51 4.23
N SER A 22 -3.86 5.73 4.74
CA SER A 22 -2.74 5.21 3.96
C SER A 22 -2.56 3.72 4.23
N ARG A 23 -2.01 3.02 3.23
CA ARG A 23 -1.67 1.60 3.35
C ARG A 23 -0.52 1.46 4.35
N TRP A 24 -0.68 0.53 5.29
CA TRP A 24 0.30 0.28 6.34
C TRP A 24 0.73 -1.20 6.34
N TYR A 25 2.04 -1.42 6.38
CA TYR A 25 2.68 -2.73 6.44
C TYR A 25 3.28 -2.93 7.84
N PRO A 26 2.63 -3.71 8.73
CA PRO A 26 3.03 -3.82 10.14
C PRO A 26 4.42 -4.44 10.38
N HIS A 27 4.93 -5.19 9.40
CA HIS A 27 6.18 -5.93 9.49
C HIS A 27 7.36 -5.23 8.81
N ASN A 28 7.19 -3.98 8.38
CA ASN A 28 8.21 -3.16 7.71
C ASN A 28 8.94 -3.97 6.62
N SER A 29 10.27 -4.11 6.73
CA SER A 29 11.08 -4.82 5.76
C SER A 29 10.95 -6.34 5.77
N SER A 30 10.33 -6.94 6.80
CA SER A 30 10.17 -8.39 6.88
C SER A 30 9.11 -8.86 5.89
N GLY A 31 9.53 -9.62 4.88
CA GLY A 31 8.65 -10.13 3.83
C GLY A 31 8.23 -9.09 2.77
N ALA A 32 8.86 -7.90 2.77
CA ALA A 32 8.49 -6.79 1.87
C ALA A 32 8.48 -7.18 0.38
N HIS A 33 9.42 -8.00 -0.07
CA HIS A 33 9.45 -8.47 -1.47
C HIS A 33 8.25 -9.32 -1.87
N VAL A 34 7.70 -10.09 -0.92
CA VAL A 34 6.60 -11.01 -1.16
C VAL A 34 5.27 -10.28 -1.04
N ILE A 35 5.09 -9.50 0.02
CA ILE A 35 3.89 -8.67 0.19
C ILE A 35 3.83 -7.62 -0.91
N GLY A 36 4.94 -6.95 -1.16
CA GLY A 36 5.06 -5.81 -2.07
C GLY A 36 4.61 -4.51 -1.44
N TYR A 37 4.34 -3.53 -2.29
CA TYR A 37 3.79 -2.24 -1.90
C TYR A 37 2.79 -1.70 -2.93
N VAL A 38 2.05 -0.67 -2.53
CA VAL A 38 1.13 0.09 -3.38
C VAL A 38 1.75 1.46 -3.67
N GLY A 39 1.46 2.03 -4.83
CA GLY A 39 1.87 3.39 -5.20
C GLY A 39 0.80 4.08 -6.04
N PRO A 40 0.93 5.41 -6.24
CA PRO A 40 -0.05 6.19 -7.01
C PRO A 40 -0.17 5.65 -8.43
N ILE A 41 -1.38 5.66 -8.99
CA ILE A 41 -1.61 5.23 -10.38
C ILE A 41 -0.72 6.01 -11.35
N SER A 42 -0.20 5.32 -12.37
CA SER A 42 0.61 5.95 -13.41
C SER A 42 -0.29 6.60 -14.48
N LYS A 43 0.26 7.54 -15.23
CA LYS A 43 -0.47 8.20 -16.33
C LYS A 43 -0.99 7.19 -17.36
N ASP A 44 -0.18 6.20 -17.71
CA ASP A 44 -0.56 5.20 -18.72
C ASP A 44 -1.69 4.29 -18.21
N GLU A 45 -1.66 3.90 -16.94
CA GLU A 45 -2.73 3.12 -16.31
C GLU A 45 -4.04 3.92 -16.22
N LEU A 46 -3.97 5.21 -15.91
CA LEU A 46 -5.12 6.12 -15.87
C LEU A 46 -5.78 6.26 -17.25
N LEU A 47 -4.98 6.34 -18.31
CA LEU A 47 -5.49 6.43 -19.69
C LEU A 47 -6.12 5.12 -20.19
N LEU A 48 -5.75 3.99 -19.59
CA LEU A 48 -6.27 2.67 -19.97
C LEU A 48 -7.54 2.28 -19.20
N ASN A 49 -7.84 2.96 -18.08
CA ASN A 49 -9.00 2.66 -17.25
C ASN A 49 -9.84 3.92 -17.01
N GLU A 50 -10.96 4.03 -17.71
CA GLU A 50 -11.89 5.16 -17.60
C GLU A 50 -12.50 5.33 -16.19
N ASN A 51 -12.50 4.26 -15.38
CA ASN A 51 -13.02 4.30 -14.01
C ASN A 51 -11.92 4.54 -12.95
N ALA A 52 -10.67 4.77 -13.36
CA ALA A 52 -9.60 5.03 -12.43
C ALA A 52 -9.48 6.53 -12.11
N GLU A 53 -9.19 6.84 -10.85
CA GLU A 53 -8.96 8.20 -10.39
C GLU A 53 -7.47 8.47 -10.16
N ILE A 54 -7.04 9.73 -10.28
CA ILE A 54 -5.65 10.14 -10.02
C ILE A 54 -5.20 9.80 -8.59
N THR A 55 -6.15 9.75 -7.67
CA THR A 55 -5.95 9.42 -6.25
C THR A 55 -5.84 7.92 -6.00
N ASP A 56 -6.05 7.07 -7.00
CA ASP A 56 -6.02 5.62 -6.83
C ASP A 56 -4.61 5.09 -6.51
N LEU A 57 -4.59 4.12 -5.61
CA LEU A 57 -3.39 3.34 -5.28
C LEU A 57 -3.43 1.99 -6.01
N VAL A 58 -2.32 1.67 -6.67
CA VAL A 58 -2.14 0.45 -7.45
C VAL A 58 -0.99 -0.37 -6.85
N GLY A 59 -1.19 -1.67 -6.70
CA GLY A 59 -0.15 -2.62 -6.32
C GLY A 59 1.01 -2.63 -7.32
N ARG A 60 2.21 -2.30 -6.85
CA ARG A 60 3.42 -2.16 -7.69
C ARG A 60 4.25 -3.43 -7.72
N THR A 61 4.30 -4.18 -6.62
CA THR A 61 5.10 -5.40 -6.51
C THR A 61 4.38 -6.46 -5.67
N GLY A 62 4.94 -7.67 -5.62
CA GLY A 62 4.50 -8.74 -4.73
C GLY A 62 3.03 -9.13 -4.88
N LEU A 63 2.43 -9.52 -3.76
CA LEU A 63 1.02 -9.88 -3.64
C LEU A 63 0.09 -8.69 -3.90
N GLU A 64 0.49 -7.47 -3.52
CA GLU A 64 -0.28 -6.24 -3.81
C GLU A 64 -0.53 -6.10 -5.32
N ARG A 65 0.51 -6.28 -6.16
CA ARG A 65 0.35 -6.26 -7.62
C ARG A 65 -0.40 -7.47 -8.15
N ALA A 66 -0.05 -8.68 -7.67
CA ALA A 66 -0.62 -9.91 -8.17
C ALA A 66 -2.14 -10.00 -7.95
N PHE A 67 -2.63 -9.41 -6.87
CA PHE A 67 -4.03 -9.44 -6.49
C PHE A 67 -4.69 -8.06 -6.46
N ASN A 68 -4.12 -7.07 -7.15
CA ASN A 68 -4.64 -5.69 -7.15
C ASN A 68 -6.15 -5.64 -7.43
N THR A 69 -6.62 -6.32 -8.47
CA THR A 69 -8.04 -6.36 -8.83
C THR A 69 -8.94 -6.90 -7.72
N LEU A 70 -8.49 -7.92 -6.97
CA LEU A 70 -9.24 -8.45 -5.84
C LEU A 70 -9.19 -7.51 -4.63
N LEU A 71 -8.06 -6.86 -4.40
CA LEU A 71 -7.82 -5.98 -3.25
C LEU A 71 -8.48 -4.61 -3.38
N THR A 72 -8.59 -4.06 -4.58
CA THR A 72 -9.21 -2.75 -4.83
C THR A 72 -10.74 -2.81 -4.77
N GLY A 73 -11.34 -3.92 -5.22
CA GLY A 73 -12.80 -4.01 -5.35
C GLY A 73 -13.32 -3.11 -6.47
N THR A 74 -14.55 -2.60 -6.33
CA THR A 74 -15.14 -1.66 -7.30
C THR A 74 -15.70 -0.43 -6.61
N VAL A 75 -15.32 0.74 -7.10
CA VAL A 75 -15.86 2.03 -6.65
C VAL A 75 -17.34 2.10 -7.02
N GLY A 76 -18.15 2.59 -6.08
CA GLY A 76 -19.57 2.87 -6.30
C GLY A 76 -19.76 4.31 -6.75
N GLU A 77 -20.90 4.59 -7.38
CA GLU A 77 -21.22 5.90 -7.95
C GLU A 77 -22.66 6.25 -7.61
N ILE A 78 -22.91 7.50 -7.22
CA ILE A 78 -24.26 8.02 -7.02
C ILE A 78 -24.39 9.33 -7.80
N GLU A 79 -25.23 9.32 -8.83
CA GLU A 79 -25.54 10.48 -9.64
C GLU A 79 -26.77 11.21 -9.07
N TYR A 80 -26.61 12.51 -8.80
CA TYR A 80 -27.70 13.37 -8.33
C TYR A 80 -28.12 14.37 -9.41
N GLU A 81 -29.42 14.52 -9.62
CA GLU A 81 -29.99 15.69 -10.28
C GLU A 81 -29.90 16.88 -9.31
N VAL A 82 -29.22 17.94 -9.73
CA VAL A 82 -29.07 19.17 -8.92
C VAL A 82 -29.87 20.31 -9.52
N THR A 83 -30.44 21.16 -8.66
CA THR A 83 -31.11 22.40 -9.09
C THR A 83 -30.07 23.43 -9.56
N ALA A 84 -30.52 24.52 -10.18
CA ALA A 84 -29.63 25.62 -10.59
C ALA A 84 -28.88 26.29 -9.40
N LEU A 85 -29.34 26.05 -8.17
CA LEU A 85 -28.70 26.50 -6.93
C LEU A 85 -27.72 25.47 -6.34
N GLY A 86 -27.55 24.31 -6.97
CA GLY A 86 -26.65 23.23 -6.53
C GLY A 86 -27.25 22.28 -5.49
N GLU A 87 -28.55 22.39 -5.21
CA GLU A 87 -29.23 21.54 -4.23
C GLU A 87 -29.57 20.19 -4.88
N ALA A 88 -29.20 19.09 -4.22
CA ALA A 88 -29.54 17.74 -4.67
C ALA A 88 -31.07 17.54 -4.60
N ASN A 89 -31.69 17.31 -5.77
CA ASN A 89 -33.12 17.12 -5.92
C ASN A 89 -33.49 15.63 -5.84
N ARG A 90 -32.83 14.77 -6.64
CA ARG A 90 -33.12 13.34 -6.73
C ARG A 90 -31.92 12.52 -7.22
N VAL A 91 -31.79 11.27 -6.77
CA VAL A 91 -30.84 10.30 -7.34
C VAL A 91 -31.31 9.85 -8.73
N ILE A 92 -30.46 10.00 -9.75
CA ILE A 92 -30.68 9.54 -11.12
C ILE A 92 -30.24 8.10 -11.27
N GLN A 93 -29.07 7.78 -10.73
CA GLN A 93 -28.45 6.46 -10.81
C GLN A 93 -27.64 6.19 -9.54
N GLU A 94 -27.68 4.94 -9.09
CA GLU A 94 -26.85 4.45 -7.99
C GLU A 94 -26.22 3.12 -8.41
N LYS A 95 -24.90 3.07 -8.32
CA LYS A 95 -24.08 1.88 -8.52
C LYS A 95 -23.40 1.57 -7.17
N PRO A 96 -23.75 0.45 -6.51
CA PRO A 96 -23.20 0.15 -5.20
C PRO A 96 -21.70 -0.16 -5.28
N MET A 97 -20.95 0.25 -4.25
CA MET A 97 -19.54 -0.12 -4.11
C MET A 97 -19.40 -1.58 -3.68
N ILE A 98 -18.32 -2.23 -4.12
CA ILE A 98 -17.95 -3.58 -3.69
C ILE A 98 -16.59 -3.48 -3.00
N PRO A 99 -16.48 -3.80 -1.70
CA PRO A 99 -15.21 -3.73 -1.00
C PRO A 99 -14.23 -4.78 -1.54
N GLY A 100 -12.93 -4.45 -1.46
CA GLY A 100 -11.87 -5.39 -1.79
C GLY A 100 -11.89 -6.65 -0.92
N ALA A 101 -11.44 -7.76 -1.50
CA ALA A 101 -11.36 -9.05 -0.83
C ALA A 101 -10.17 -9.11 0.15
N VAL A 102 -10.34 -9.86 1.24
CA VAL A 102 -9.26 -10.17 2.18
C VAL A 102 -8.52 -11.41 1.71
N ILE A 103 -7.20 -11.30 1.53
CA ILE A 103 -6.34 -12.41 1.13
C ILE A 103 -5.68 -13.01 2.36
N LYS A 104 -5.87 -14.32 2.55
CA LYS A 104 -5.19 -15.09 3.60
C LYS A 104 -3.99 -15.79 3.00
N THR A 105 -2.82 -15.55 3.58
CA THR A 105 -1.57 -16.21 3.20
C THR A 105 -1.25 -17.33 4.19
N THR A 106 -0.39 -18.26 3.76
CA THR A 106 0.20 -19.29 4.64
C THR A 106 1.46 -18.79 5.36
N LEU A 107 1.87 -17.55 5.09
CA LEU A 107 3.08 -16.96 5.64
C LEU A 107 2.92 -16.77 7.14
N ASP A 108 3.87 -17.30 7.89
CA ASP A 108 4.01 -17.08 9.31
C ASP A 108 4.92 -15.86 9.53
N PRO A 109 4.41 -14.78 10.15
CA PRO A 109 5.18 -13.55 10.35
C PRO A 109 6.36 -13.75 11.30
N TYR A 110 6.26 -14.66 12.26
CA TYR A 110 7.34 -14.98 13.20
C TYR A 110 8.49 -15.70 12.50
N LEU A 111 8.18 -16.71 11.67
CA LEU A 111 9.19 -17.41 10.87
C LEU A 111 9.83 -16.48 9.83
N THR A 112 9.03 -15.62 9.20
CA THR A 112 9.52 -14.62 8.25
C THR A 112 10.48 -13.63 8.92
N ALA A 113 10.18 -13.16 10.13
CA ALA A 113 11.06 -12.27 10.90
C ALA A 113 12.37 -12.94 11.29
N ILE A 114 12.34 -14.20 11.75
CA ILE A 114 13.55 -14.97 12.08
C ILE A 114 14.42 -15.18 10.84
N ALA A 115 13.82 -15.61 9.72
CA ALA A 115 14.54 -15.83 8.48
C ALA A 115 15.18 -14.54 7.94
N GLN A 116 14.47 -13.40 8.01
CA GLN A 116 15.03 -12.10 7.63
C GLN A 116 16.20 -11.70 8.51
N LYS A 117 16.10 -11.89 9.83
CA LYS A 117 17.17 -11.59 10.77
C LYS A 117 18.39 -12.49 10.56
N ALA A 118 18.20 -13.77 10.25
CA ALA A 118 19.30 -14.68 9.93
C ALA A 118 20.05 -14.27 8.64
N MET A 119 19.36 -13.59 7.72
CA MET A 119 19.91 -13.10 6.45
C MET A 119 20.41 -11.65 6.52
N GLU A 120 20.43 -11.04 7.70
CA GLU A 120 20.93 -9.69 7.89
C GLU A 120 22.39 -9.59 7.41
N ASN A 121 22.70 -8.57 6.61
CA ASN A 121 24.00 -8.35 5.95
C ASN A 121 24.43 -9.40 4.91
N ASN A 122 23.59 -10.40 4.61
CA ASN A 122 23.86 -11.41 3.59
C ASN A 122 22.94 -11.21 2.38
N LYS A 123 23.48 -11.44 1.17
CA LYS A 123 22.69 -11.43 -0.06
C LYS A 123 22.17 -12.84 -0.35
N GLY A 124 20.87 -12.98 -0.57
CA GLY A 124 20.27 -14.27 -0.92
C GLY A 124 18.80 -14.36 -0.51
N ALA A 125 18.27 -15.58 -0.56
CA ALA A 125 16.88 -15.86 -0.22
C ALA A 125 16.76 -17.08 0.70
N VAL A 126 15.71 -17.08 1.52
CA VAL A 126 15.33 -18.20 2.39
C VAL A 126 13.87 -18.54 2.14
N ILE A 127 13.58 -19.82 1.96
CA ILE A 127 12.24 -20.35 1.81
C ILE A 127 12.04 -21.42 2.89
N ILE A 128 10.97 -21.28 3.67
CA ILE A 128 10.53 -22.27 4.65
C ILE A 128 9.17 -22.78 4.17
N ALA A 129 9.08 -24.09 3.98
CA ALA A 129 7.85 -24.76 3.54
C ALA A 129 7.51 -25.90 4.50
N ASP A 130 6.21 -26.12 4.70
CA ASP A 130 5.72 -27.35 5.33
C ASP A 130 5.84 -28.51 4.32
N ALA A 131 6.68 -29.48 4.64
CA ALA A 131 6.95 -30.63 3.76
C ALA A 131 5.73 -31.52 3.52
N LYS A 132 4.72 -31.50 4.40
CA LYS A 132 3.51 -32.34 4.26
C LYS A 132 2.45 -31.66 3.40
N THR A 133 2.26 -30.35 3.57
CA THR A 133 1.18 -29.60 2.90
C THR A 133 1.64 -28.82 1.68
N GLY A 134 2.95 -28.57 1.54
CA GLY A 134 3.52 -27.67 0.55
C GLY A 134 3.30 -26.19 0.86
N ALA A 135 2.70 -25.85 2.01
CA ALA A 135 2.45 -24.46 2.39
C ALA A 135 3.76 -23.71 2.60
N LEU A 136 3.89 -22.53 2.00
CA LEU A 136 5.02 -21.64 2.21
C LEU A 136 4.80 -20.85 3.50
N LEU A 137 5.65 -21.10 4.50
CA LEU A 137 5.58 -20.47 5.82
C LEU A 137 6.45 -19.22 5.89
N ALA A 138 7.55 -19.15 5.15
CA ALA A 138 8.34 -17.93 5.03
C ALA A 138 8.99 -17.87 3.64
N VAL A 139 8.97 -16.69 3.04
CA VAL A 139 9.69 -16.40 1.80
C VAL A 139 10.36 -15.06 2.00
N VAL A 140 11.69 -15.08 2.02
CA VAL A 140 12.51 -13.92 2.39
C VAL A 140 13.59 -13.70 1.35
N SER A 141 13.83 -12.44 1.00
CA SER A 141 14.93 -11.99 0.15
C SER A 141 15.70 -10.88 0.86
N SER A 142 17.02 -10.95 0.84
CA SER A 142 17.93 -9.99 1.47
C SER A 142 18.96 -9.47 0.46
N PRO A 143 19.26 -8.16 0.45
CA PRO A 143 18.76 -7.10 1.36
C PRO A 143 17.28 -6.79 1.11
N SER A 144 16.58 -6.31 2.15
CA SER A 144 15.17 -5.91 2.09
C SER A 144 14.99 -4.39 2.18
N TYR A 145 13.77 -3.92 1.95
CA TYR A 145 13.37 -2.51 1.96
C TYR A 145 12.13 -2.32 2.82
N ASP A 146 11.89 -1.12 3.36
CA ASP A 146 10.63 -0.82 4.06
C ASP A 146 9.55 -0.38 3.05
N PRO A 147 8.47 -1.16 2.85
CA PRO A 147 7.42 -0.83 1.90
C PRO A 147 6.59 0.39 2.34
N ASN A 148 6.62 0.78 3.62
CA ASN A 148 5.91 1.97 4.11
C ASN A 148 6.53 3.29 3.62
N VAL A 149 7.75 3.25 3.07
CA VAL A 149 8.38 4.43 2.46
C VAL A 149 7.64 4.80 1.17
N PHE A 150 7.13 3.82 0.43
CA PHE A 150 6.45 4.01 -0.86
C PHE A 150 4.95 4.33 -0.76
N THR A 151 4.36 4.26 0.44
CA THR A 151 2.92 4.56 0.63
C THR A 151 2.65 6.03 0.92
N LYS A 152 3.71 6.84 1.07
CA LYS A 152 3.59 8.28 1.29
C LYS A 152 3.53 8.99 -0.06
N PHE A 153 2.57 9.90 -0.23
CA PHE A 153 2.41 10.71 -1.45
C PHE A 153 3.57 11.69 -1.69
N THR A 154 4.50 11.83 -0.74
CA THR A 154 5.67 12.71 -0.84
C THR A 154 6.87 11.93 -1.37
N GLN A 155 7.43 12.38 -2.49
CA GLN A 155 8.73 11.92 -2.96
C GLN A 155 9.79 12.23 -1.90
N THR A 156 10.15 11.22 -1.12
CA THR A 156 11.25 11.28 -0.17
C THR A 156 12.53 10.86 -0.88
N ASN A 157 13.67 11.49 -0.56
CA ASN A 157 14.98 11.12 -1.10
C ASN A 157 15.31 9.62 -0.90
N GLU A 158 14.70 8.98 0.11
CA GLU A 158 14.80 7.55 0.37
C GLU A 158 14.20 6.67 -0.74
N GLU A 159 13.12 7.11 -1.41
CA GLU A 159 12.53 6.36 -2.53
C GLU A 159 13.47 6.29 -3.74
N GLN A 160 14.24 7.35 -3.98
CA GLN A 160 15.20 7.41 -5.09
C GLN A 160 16.40 6.48 -4.87
N ALA A 161 16.75 6.20 -3.62
CA ALA A 161 17.85 5.29 -3.27
C ALA A 161 17.47 3.80 -3.41
N LEU A 162 16.17 3.50 -3.49
CA LEU A 162 15.61 2.14 -3.49
C LEU A 162 15.02 1.71 -4.85
N ARG A 163 14.96 2.62 -5.84
CA ARG A 163 14.61 2.34 -7.24
C ARG A 163 15.82 1.88 -8.04
#